data_AF-A0ABD8B450-F1
#
_entry.id   AF-A0ABD8B450-F1
#
_cell.length_a   1.000
_cell.length_b   1.000
_cell.length_c   1.000
_cell.angle_alpha   90.00
_cell.angle_beta   90.00
_cell.angle_gamma   90.00
#
_symmetry.space_group_name_H-M   'P 1'
#
loop_
_entity.id
_entity.type
_entity.pdbx_description
1 polymer ?
#
loop_
_entity_poly.entity_id
_entity_poly.type
_entity_poly.pdbx_seq_one_letter_code
_entity_poly.pdbx_strand_id
1 'polypeptide(L)'
;MRPKFEEALRAAREIKAHAPHCRVIITVYEMKRLGRDAAELTALADHLTARLVLEMLAGPLPGFYDPTGAAPLLFAFFAAMAETERENIRESTLEGLDTAARKGRHGGRPPVITEDMLRTVLRRRANGESVEQIQPDLIIPTGKRKGQNPSVGGIYRALAEHAKREAYPEAVERAHADFPALQAGELPGPRSATAEPAR
;
A
#
# COMPACT_ATOMS: atom_id res chain seq x y z
N MET A 1 2.57 19.24 9.26
CA MET A 1 3.80 19.78 8.65
C MET A 1 5.03 19.06 9.20
N ARG A 2 6.14 19.05 8.44
CA ARG A 2 7.40 18.40 8.85
C ARG A 2 8.18 19.31 9.84
N PRO A 3 8.70 18.82 10.98
CA PRO A 3 9.33 19.68 12.00
C PRO A 3 10.50 20.52 11.48
N LYS A 4 11.41 19.91 10.71
CA LYS A 4 12.56 20.62 10.11
C LYS A 4 12.15 21.69 9.10
N PHE A 5 11.00 21.53 8.45
CA PHE A 5 10.49 22.52 7.51
C PHE A 5 9.87 23.71 8.24
N GLU A 6 9.18 23.47 9.36
CA GLU A 6 8.73 24.55 10.25
C GLU A 6 9.89 25.36 10.83
N GLU A 7 10.97 24.69 11.24
CA GLU A 7 12.21 25.36 11.68
C GLU A 7 12.81 26.23 10.58
N ALA A 8 12.87 25.73 9.34
CA ALA A 8 13.34 26.50 8.19
C ALA A 8 12.44 27.71 7.89
N LEU A 9 11.12 27.55 7.96
CA LEU A 9 10.15 28.64 7.80
C LEU A 9 10.30 29.70 8.92
N ARG A 10 10.56 29.27 10.16
CA ARG A 10 10.81 30.18 11.28
C ARG A 10 12.08 31.00 11.03
N ALA A 11 13.18 30.35 10.67
CA ALA A 11 14.42 31.05 10.34
C ALA A 11 14.26 32.04 9.18
N ALA A 12 13.54 31.65 8.12
CA ALA A 12 13.25 32.53 6.99
C ALA A 12 12.46 33.78 7.41
N ARG A 13 11.49 33.63 8.33
CA ARG A 13 10.73 34.76 8.90
C ARG A 13 11.59 35.67 9.76
N GLU A 14 12.45 35.11 10.60
CA GLU A 14 13.39 35.88 11.41
C GLU A 14 14.31 36.71 10.53
N ILE A 15 14.88 36.14 9.46
CA ILE A 15 15.70 36.86 8.48
C ILE A 15 14.90 37.99 7.84
N LYS A 16 13.66 37.72 7.42
CA LYS A 16 12.79 38.72 6.80
C LYS A 16 12.41 39.86 7.75
N ALA A 17 12.23 39.57 9.03
CA ALA A 17 11.92 40.56 10.06
C ALA A 17 13.10 41.52 10.30
N HIS A 18 14.34 41.00 10.30
CA HIS A 18 15.54 41.82 10.48
C HIS A 18 15.93 42.58 9.20
N ALA A 19 15.63 42.03 8.02
CA ALA A 19 15.97 42.61 6.72
C ALA A 19 14.74 42.67 5.79
N PRO A 20 13.79 43.61 6.02
CA PRO A 20 12.50 43.64 5.30
C PRO A 20 12.64 43.86 3.80
N HIS A 21 13.71 44.55 3.37
CA HIS A 21 14.01 44.85 1.97
C HIS A 21 14.70 43.71 1.23
N CYS A 22 15.25 42.72 1.95
CA CYS A 22 15.91 41.58 1.35
C CYS A 22 14.88 40.54 0.91
N ARG A 23 15.05 39.98 -0.28
CA ARG A 23 14.28 38.84 -0.76
C ARG A 23 14.80 37.58 -0.07
N VAL A 24 13.89 36.82 0.55
CA VAL A 24 14.20 35.52 1.15
C VAL A 24 13.58 34.45 0.26
N ILE A 25 14.39 33.49 -0.14
CA ILE A 25 14.01 32.40 -1.03
C ILE A 25 14.08 31.09 -0.24
N ILE A 26 13.01 30.32 -0.26
CA ILE A 26 12.96 28.96 0.26
C ILE A 26 13.05 28.02 -0.92
N THR A 27 14.19 27.34 -1.05
CA THR A 27 14.43 26.39 -2.14
C THR A 27 14.08 24.98 -1.70
N VAL A 28 13.27 24.30 -2.51
CA VAL A 28 12.91 22.89 -2.31
C VAL A 28 13.18 22.08 -3.57
N TYR A 29 13.50 20.80 -3.39
CA TYR A 29 13.79 19.93 -4.52
C TYR A 29 12.54 19.70 -5.40
N GLU A 30 11.40 19.38 -4.80
CA GLU A 30 10.15 19.09 -5.52
C GLU A 30 8.93 19.36 -4.61
N MET A 31 7.75 19.55 -5.21
CA MET A 31 6.50 19.88 -4.50
C MET A 31 6.15 18.88 -3.38
N LYS A 32 6.41 17.58 -3.56
CA LYS A 32 6.19 16.52 -2.56
C LYS A 32 7.00 16.68 -1.27
N ARG A 33 7.93 17.65 -1.21
CA ARG A 33 8.72 17.97 -0.01
C ARG A 33 8.08 19.05 0.86
N LEU A 34 7.06 19.75 0.37
CA LEU A 34 6.39 20.85 1.06
C LEU A 34 5.31 20.39 2.05
N GLY A 35 4.66 19.25 1.80
CA GLY A 35 3.59 18.71 2.63
C GLY A 35 3.31 17.24 2.33
N ARG A 36 2.60 16.56 3.24
CA ARG A 36 2.19 15.15 3.10
C ARG A 36 0.88 14.97 2.37
N ASP A 37 0.05 16.02 2.31
CA ASP A 37 -1.27 16.04 1.69
C ASP A 37 -1.65 17.47 1.29
N ALA A 38 -2.77 17.60 0.57
CA ALA A 38 -3.28 18.89 0.11
C ALA A 38 -3.55 19.85 1.28
N ALA A 39 -4.04 19.36 2.42
CA ALA A 39 -4.32 20.18 3.60
C ALA A 39 -3.05 20.81 4.20
N GLU A 40 -1.96 20.05 4.31
CA GLU A 40 -0.65 20.58 4.73
C GLU A 40 -0.11 21.60 3.71
N LEU A 41 -0.34 21.41 2.41
CA LEU A 41 0.05 22.36 1.37
C LEU A 41 -0.78 23.64 1.39
N THR A 42 -2.09 23.56 1.68
CA THR A 42 -2.95 24.74 1.86
C THR A 42 -2.52 25.53 3.09
N ALA A 43 -2.23 24.87 4.22
CA ALA A 43 -1.71 25.54 5.41
C ALA A 43 -0.34 26.21 5.18
N LEU A 44 0.47 25.67 4.28
CA LEU A 44 1.72 26.32 3.85
C LEU A 44 1.47 27.63 3.11
N ALA A 45 0.39 27.75 2.35
CA ALA A 45 0.07 28.98 1.63
C ALA A 45 -0.04 30.16 2.60
N ASP A 46 -0.70 29.97 3.75
CA ASP A 46 -0.81 30.96 4.82
C ASP A 46 0.53 31.33 5.45
N HIS A 47 1.53 30.47 5.31
CA HIS A 47 2.88 30.71 5.82
C HIS A 47 3.78 31.47 4.84
N LEU A 48 3.50 31.39 3.54
CA LEU A 48 4.28 32.01 2.47
C LEU A 48 3.77 33.41 2.07
N THR A 49 2.56 33.78 2.48
CA THR A 49 2.03 35.16 2.38
C THR A 49 2.90 36.22 3.07
N ALA A 50 3.85 35.80 3.93
CA ALA A 50 4.85 36.65 4.57
C ALA A 50 5.96 37.20 3.62
N ARG A 51 5.68 37.36 2.32
CA ARG A 51 6.63 37.82 1.29
C ARG A 51 7.89 36.95 1.15
N LEU A 52 7.74 35.65 1.37
CA LEU A 52 8.79 34.65 1.13
C LEU A 52 8.59 34.07 -0.26
N VAL A 53 9.67 33.97 -1.03
CA VAL A 53 9.61 33.40 -2.38
C VAL A 53 9.93 31.91 -2.30
N LEU A 54 9.14 31.07 -2.95
CA LEU A 54 9.41 29.64 -3.07
C LEU A 54 10.17 29.37 -4.38
N GLU A 55 11.20 28.54 -4.33
CA GLU A 55 11.89 28.02 -5.52
C GLU A 55 11.76 26.49 -5.56
N MET A 56 11.34 25.95 -6.70
CA MET A 56 11.28 24.51 -6.96
C MET A 56 12.32 24.11 -7.99
N LEU A 57 13.18 23.14 -7.65
CA LEU A 57 14.28 22.70 -8.51
C LEU A 57 13.87 21.62 -9.53
N ALA A 58 12.85 20.81 -9.20
CA ALA A 58 12.42 19.66 -9.98
C ALA A 58 10.91 19.39 -9.80
N GLY A 59 10.39 18.51 -10.66
CA GLY A 59 8.97 18.17 -10.74
C GLY A 59 8.28 18.84 -11.94
N PRO A 60 6.94 18.77 -12.03
CA PRO A 60 6.19 19.28 -13.17
C PRO A 60 6.25 20.81 -13.30
N LEU A 61 6.61 21.51 -12.21
CA LEU A 61 6.54 22.96 -12.09
C LEU A 61 7.84 23.47 -11.42
N PRO A 62 8.99 23.45 -12.11
CA PRO A 62 10.22 24.06 -11.60
C PRO A 62 10.17 25.59 -11.79
N GLY A 63 10.83 26.33 -10.90
CA GLY A 63 10.97 27.79 -11.00
C GLY A 63 10.70 28.54 -9.70
N PHE A 64 10.61 29.87 -9.80
CA PHE A 64 10.38 30.78 -8.69
C PHE A 64 8.90 31.19 -8.60
N TYR A 65 8.35 31.18 -7.40
CA TYR A 65 6.98 31.56 -7.08
C TYR A 65 6.98 32.69 -6.07
N ASP A 66 6.62 33.88 -6.55
CA ASP A 66 6.51 35.07 -5.71
C ASP A 66 5.06 35.20 -5.18
N PRO A 67 4.88 35.44 -3.87
CA PRO A 67 3.55 35.58 -3.31
C PRO A 67 2.84 36.90 -3.62
N THR A 68 3.51 37.88 -4.24
CA THR A 68 2.87 39.15 -4.63
C THR A 68 1.95 38.96 -5.85
N GLY A 69 0.63 39.03 -5.64
CA GLY A 69 -0.41 39.06 -6.69
C GLY A 69 -1.27 37.80 -6.83
N ALA A 70 -0.67 36.63 -7.05
CA ALA A 70 -1.40 35.39 -7.39
C ALA A 70 -1.01 34.14 -6.58
N ALA A 71 -0.23 34.27 -5.49
CA ALA A 71 0.21 33.13 -4.69
C ALA A 71 -0.90 32.20 -4.20
N PRO A 72 -2.00 32.72 -3.61
CA PRO A 72 -3.02 31.84 -3.05
C PRO A 72 -3.64 30.93 -4.11
N LEU A 73 -3.82 31.45 -5.33
CA LEU A 73 -4.32 30.67 -6.47
C LEU A 73 -3.31 29.64 -6.96
N LEU A 74 -2.02 30.03 -7.05
CA LEU A 74 -0.94 29.11 -7.45
C LEU A 74 -0.76 27.98 -6.42
N PHE A 75 -0.85 28.27 -5.12
CA PHE A 75 -0.80 27.26 -4.06
C PHE A 75 -2.05 26.38 -4.03
N ALA A 76 -3.24 26.93 -4.24
CA ALA A 76 -4.47 26.13 -4.37
C ALA A 76 -4.41 25.19 -5.58
N PHE A 77 -3.87 25.67 -6.71
CA PHE A 77 -3.63 24.87 -7.90
C PHE A 77 -2.59 23.75 -7.63
N PHE A 78 -1.49 24.07 -6.96
CA PHE A 78 -0.48 23.07 -6.55
C PHE A 78 -1.03 22.03 -5.57
N ALA A 79 -1.88 22.43 -4.62
CA ALA A 79 -2.53 21.51 -3.70
C ALA A 79 -3.45 20.54 -4.45
N ALA A 80 -4.26 21.04 -5.39
CA ALA A 80 -5.12 20.21 -6.24
C ALA A 80 -4.31 19.26 -7.14
N MET A 81 -3.24 19.75 -7.77
CA MET A 81 -2.35 18.92 -8.62
C MET A 81 -1.60 17.85 -7.84
N ALA A 82 -1.19 18.13 -6.59
CA ALA A 82 -0.51 17.15 -5.74
C ALA A 82 -1.43 15.97 -5.36
N GLU A 83 -2.72 16.24 -5.16
CA GLU A 83 -3.73 15.21 -4.91
C GLU A 83 -3.94 14.32 -6.14
N THR A 84 -4.08 14.93 -7.32
CA THR A 84 -4.17 14.20 -8.61
C THR A 84 -2.93 13.33 -8.86
N GLU A 85 -1.73 13.83 -8.61
CA GLU A 85 -0.51 13.02 -8.81
C GLU A 85 -0.44 11.81 -7.87
N ARG A 86 -0.92 11.96 -6.62
CA ARG A 86 -1.02 10.85 -5.68
C ARG A 86 -2.02 9.81 -6.16
N GLU A 87 -3.18 10.25 -6.66
CA GLU A 87 -4.20 9.33 -7.18
C GLU A 87 -3.70 8.64 -8.46
N ASN A 88 -3.05 9.35 -9.38
CA ASN A 88 -2.43 8.75 -10.56
C ASN A 88 -1.42 7.63 -10.22
N ILE A 89 -0.57 7.83 -9.21
CA ILE A 89 0.37 6.79 -8.74
C ILE A 89 -0.40 5.56 -8.22
N ARG A 90 -1.48 5.79 -7.48
CA ARG A 90 -2.32 4.72 -6.93
C ARG A 90 -3.02 3.97 -8.06
N GLU A 91 -3.66 4.65 -8.98
CA GLU A 91 -4.35 4.08 -10.15
C GLU A 91 -3.38 3.26 -11.00
N SER A 92 -2.24 3.83 -11.37
CA SER A 92 -1.20 3.10 -12.13
C SER A 92 -0.69 1.85 -11.39
N THR A 93 -0.61 1.90 -10.06
CA THR A 93 -0.23 0.73 -9.25
C THR A 93 -1.32 -0.34 -9.28
N LEU A 94 -2.58 0.05 -9.15
CA LEU A 94 -3.73 -0.87 -9.21
C LEU A 94 -3.85 -1.52 -10.59
N GLU A 95 -3.70 -0.75 -11.67
CA GLU A 95 -3.66 -1.27 -13.04
C GLU A 95 -2.50 -2.25 -13.25
N GLY A 96 -1.33 -1.94 -12.68
CA GLY A 96 -0.18 -2.84 -12.71
C GLY A 96 -0.43 -4.14 -11.97
N LEU A 97 -1.06 -4.08 -10.79
CA LEU A 97 -1.46 -5.25 -10.01
C LEU A 97 -2.54 -6.07 -10.72
N ASP A 98 -3.52 -5.43 -11.35
CA ASP A 98 -4.54 -6.12 -12.14
C ASP A 98 -3.95 -6.83 -13.36
N THR A 99 -3.07 -6.15 -14.09
CA THR A 99 -2.32 -6.75 -15.20
C THR A 99 -1.49 -7.94 -14.75
N ALA A 100 -0.85 -7.87 -13.57
CA ALA A 100 -0.10 -8.98 -12.99
C ALA A 100 -1.02 -10.13 -12.58
N ALA A 101 -2.17 -9.83 -11.96
CA ALA A 101 -3.18 -10.81 -11.56
C ALA A 101 -3.75 -11.58 -12.76
N ARG A 102 -4.07 -10.90 -13.88
CA ARG A 102 -4.49 -11.56 -15.13
C ARG A 102 -3.43 -12.50 -15.70
N LYS A 103 -2.15 -12.27 -15.41
CA LYS A 103 -1.03 -13.15 -15.74
C LYS A 103 -0.79 -14.25 -14.68
N GLY A 104 -1.70 -14.43 -13.73
CA GLY A 104 -1.63 -15.40 -12.63
C GLY A 104 -0.70 -14.99 -11.48
N ARG A 105 -0.25 -13.73 -11.43
CA ARG A 105 0.65 -13.21 -10.38
C ARG A 105 -0.14 -12.35 -9.40
N HIS A 106 -0.80 -12.98 -8.44
CA HIS A 106 -1.69 -12.32 -7.48
C HIS A 106 -0.99 -11.68 -6.26
N GLY A 107 0.35 -11.69 -6.21
CA GLY A 107 1.12 -11.13 -5.09
C GLY A 107 0.95 -11.91 -3.78
N GLY A 108 1.26 -11.26 -2.65
CA GLY A 108 1.13 -11.86 -1.31
C GLY A 108 2.35 -12.67 -0.84
N ARG A 109 2.26 -13.18 0.40
CA ARG A 109 3.32 -14.00 1.01
C ARG A 109 3.26 -15.43 0.45
N PRO A 110 4.33 -15.97 -0.14
CA PRO A 110 4.34 -17.35 -0.63
C PRO A 110 4.01 -18.35 0.50
N PRO A 111 3.22 -19.40 0.21
CA PRO A 111 2.91 -20.42 1.19
C PRO A 111 4.17 -21.18 1.59
N VAL A 112 4.33 -21.39 2.90
CA VAL A 112 5.48 -22.11 3.47
C VAL A 112 5.29 -23.62 3.40
N ILE A 113 4.03 -24.09 3.53
CA ILE A 113 3.66 -25.49 3.37
C ILE A 113 3.39 -25.72 1.88
N THR A 114 4.21 -26.55 1.24
CA THR A 114 3.98 -26.96 -0.15
C THR A 114 2.92 -28.06 -0.22
N GLU A 115 2.42 -28.32 -1.41
CA GLU A 115 1.47 -29.41 -1.68
C GLU A 115 2.07 -30.78 -1.29
N ASP A 116 3.35 -31.02 -1.59
CA ASP A 116 4.02 -32.26 -1.22
C ASP A 116 4.16 -32.44 0.30
N MET A 117 4.45 -31.34 1.01
CA MET A 117 4.46 -31.34 2.47
C MET A 117 3.05 -31.65 3.00
N LEU A 118 2.02 -31.00 2.47
CA LEU A 118 0.63 -31.22 2.88
C LEU A 118 0.20 -32.67 2.68
N ARG A 119 0.49 -33.27 1.52
CA ARG A 119 0.22 -34.70 1.25
C ARG A 119 0.94 -35.62 2.23
N THR A 120 2.18 -35.29 2.57
CA THR A 120 2.96 -36.05 3.56
C THR A 120 2.31 -35.97 4.94
N VAL A 121 1.87 -34.77 5.35
CA VAL A 121 1.16 -34.58 6.62
C VAL A 121 -0.15 -35.36 6.64
N LEU A 122 -0.98 -35.24 5.59
CA LEU A 122 -2.27 -35.95 5.49
C LEU A 122 -2.09 -37.47 5.60
N ARG A 123 -1.12 -38.04 4.86
CA ARG A 123 -0.82 -39.47 4.90
C ARG A 123 -0.38 -39.94 6.28
N ARG A 124 0.56 -39.22 6.92
CA ARG A 124 1.06 -39.61 8.25
C ARG A 124 0.02 -39.44 9.34
N ARG A 125 -0.82 -38.41 9.24
CA ARG A 125 -1.95 -38.21 10.15
C ARG A 125 -2.99 -39.32 10.02
N ALA A 126 -3.23 -39.83 8.81
CA ALA A 126 -4.10 -41.00 8.61
C ALA A 126 -3.53 -42.26 9.29
N ASN A 127 -2.21 -42.35 9.44
CA ASN A 127 -1.53 -43.42 10.18
C ASN A 127 -1.51 -43.18 11.71
N GLY A 128 -2.14 -42.11 12.21
CA GLY A 128 -2.23 -41.80 13.64
C GLY A 128 -1.12 -40.93 14.23
N GLU A 129 -0.19 -40.42 13.41
CA GLU A 129 0.86 -39.51 13.89
C GLU A 129 0.30 -38.10 14.19
N SER A 130 0.80 -37.49 15.28
CA SER A 130 0.50 -36.10 15.64
C SER A 130 1.29 -35.10 14.79
N VAL A 131 0.82 -33.85 14.70
CA VAL A 131 1.48 -32.81 13.89
C VAL A 131 2.87 -32.48 14.44
N GLU A 132 3.03 -32.57 15.75
CA GLU A 132 4.29 -32.37 16.48
C GLU A 132 5.32 -33.44 16.13
N GLN A 133 4.88 -34.68 15.89
CA GLN A 133 5.77 -35.77 15.45
C GLN A 133 6.16 -35.63 13.98
N ILE A 134 5.29 -35.07 13.14
CA ILE A 134 5.53 -34.92 11.71
C ILE A 134 6.41 -33.70 11.40
N GLN A 135 6.28 -32.61 12.17
CA GLN A 135 6.92 -31.32 11.91
C GLN A 135 8.45 -31.36 11.75
N PRO A 136 9.22 -32.14 12.54
CA PRO A 136 10.68 -32.26 12.42
C PRO A 136 11.16 -32.79 11.06
N ASP A 137 10.32 -33.55 10.35
CA ASP A 137 10.66 -34.16 9.06
C ASP A 137 10.32 -33.25 7.87
N LEU A 138 9.62 -32.14 8.13
CA LEU A 138 9.23 -31.18 7.09
C LEU A 138 10.27 -30.06 6.98
N ILE A 139 10.78 -29.83 5.78
CA ILE A 139 11.78 -28.78 5.51
C ILE A 139 11.21 -27.74 4.55
N ILE A 140 11.35 -26.46 4.91
CA ILE A 140 10.95 -25.33 4.05
C ILE A 140 11.91 -25.23 2.85
N PRO A 141 11.42 -25.29 1.60
CA PRO A 141 12.31 -25.35 0.43
C PRO A 141 12.80 -23.98 -0.05
N THR A 142 12.07 -22.90 0.22
CA THR A 142 12.33 -21.56 -0.34
C THR A 142 12.15 -20.43 0.68
N GLY A 143 12.67 -19.25 0.34
CA GLY A 143 12.51 -18.04 1.15
C GLY A 143 13.47 -17.92 2.34
N LYS A 144 13.21 -16.92 3.20
CA LYS A 144 14.12 -16.53 4.30
C LYS A 144 14.36 -17.64 5.34
N ARG A 145 13.42 -18.57 5.50
CA ARG A 145 13.50 -19.70 6.46
C ARG A 145 13.81 -21.03 5.79
N LYS A 146 14.40 -21.02 4.59
CA LYS A 146 14.80 -22.24 3.88
C LYS A 146 15.68 -23.12 4.78
N GLY A 147 15.43 -24.42 4.78
CA GLY A 147 16.16 -25.40 5.61
C GLY A 147 15.65 -25.52 7.05
N GLN A 148 14.73 -24.65 7.49
CA GLN A 148 14.09 -24.76 8.80
C GLN A 148 12.79 -25.55 8.71
N ASN A 149 12.32 -26.03 9.86
CA ASN A 149 11.02 -26.66 9.97
C ASN A 149 9.88 -25.63 9.95
N PRO A 150 8.73 -25.94 9.33
CA PRO A 150 7.55 -25.09 9.42
C PRO A 150 7.02 -25.02 10.85
N SER A 151 6.37 -23.92 11.19
CA SER A 151 5.66 -23.82 12.47
C SER A 151 4.46 -24.76 12.50
N VAL A 152 4.20 -25.40 13.65
CA VAL A 152 3.02 -26.25 13.88
C VAL A 152 1.71 -25.54 13.50
N GLY A 153 1.53 -24.28 13.89
CA GLY A 153 0.35 -23.49 13.49
C GLY A 153 0.22 -23.26 11.97
N GLY A 154 1.33 -23.23 11.25
CA GLY A 154 1.33 -23.16 9.78
C GLY A 154 0.85 -24.46 9.14
N ILE A 155 1.21 -25.61 9.73
CA ILE A 155 0.72 -26.92 9.30
C ILE A 155 -0.78 -27.05 9.57
N TYR A 156 -1.24 -26.70 10.78
CA TYR A 156 -2.67 -26.71 11.11
C TYR A 156 -3.50 -25.80 10.21
N ARG A 157 -2.98 -24.61 9.88
CA ARG A 157 -3.64 -23.71 8.93
C ARG A 157 -3.77 -24.36 7.54
N ALA A 158 -2.73 -25.02 7.05
CA ALA A 158 -2.77 -25.72 5.76
C ALA A 158 -3.77 -26.89 5.76
N LEU A 159 -3.83 -27.66 6.85
CA LEU A 159 -4.83 -28.73 7.02
C LEU A 159 -6.27 -28.19 7.04
N ALA A 160 -6.50 -27.08 7.75
CA ALA A 160 -7.81 -26.44 7.81
C ALA A 160 -8.25 -25.88 6.43
N GLU A 161 -7.33 -25.28 5.68
CA GLU A 161 -7.57 -24.84 4.30
C GLU A 161 -7.93 -26.02 3.39
N HIS A 162 -7.20 -27.14 3.50
CA HIS A 162 -7.51 -28.35 2.74
C HIS A 162 -8.91 -28.90 3.06
N ALA A 163 -9.24 -29.04 4.35
CA ALA A 163 -10.53 -29.54 4.78
C ALA A 163 -11.69 -28.64 4.31
N LYS A 164 -11.50 -27.31 4.29
CA LYS A 164 -12.49 -26.38 3.74
C LYS A 164 -12.70 -26.59 2.24
N ARG A 165 -11.62 -26.84 1.48
CA ARG A 165 -11.70 -27.09 0.04
C ARG A 165 -12.44 -28.39 -0.27
N GLU A 166 -12.21 -29.43 0.51
CA GLU A 166 -12.93 -30.71 0.36
C GLU A 166 -14.40 -30.60 0.77
N ALA A 167 -14.71 -29.88 1.84
CA ALA A 167 -16.08 -29.74 2.34
C ALA A 167 -16.96 -28.85 1.45
N TYR A 168 -16.37 -27.85 0.78
CA TYR A 168 -17.13 -26.86 -0.01
C TYR A 168 -16.49 -26.60 -1.39
N PRO A 169 -16.45 -27.61 -2.28
CA PRO A 169 -15.80 -27.47 -3.59
C PRO A 169 -16.45 -26.36 -4.44
N GLU A 170 -17.79 -26.30 -4.45
CA GLU A 170 -18.54 -25.28 -5.19
C GLU A 170 -18.30 -23.86 -4.68
N ALA A 171 -18.05 -23.70 -3.37
CA ALA A 171 -17.76 -22.39 -2.79
C ALA A 171 -16.35 -21.89 -3.18
N VAL A 172 -15.40 -22.80 -3.35
CA VAL A 172 -14.04 -22.48 -3.81
C VAL A 172 -14.05 -22.14 -5.29
N GLU A 173 -14.76 -22.90 -6.12
CA GLU A 173 -14.95 -22.59 -7.54
C GLU A 173 -15.63 -21.23 -7.74
N ARG A 174 -16.68 -20.96 -6.97
CA ARG A 174 -17.37 -19.67 -7.00
C ARG A 174 -16.47 -18.53 -6.51
N ALA A 175 -15.69 -18.73 -5.45
CA ALA A 175 -14.72 -17.74 -5.00
C ALA A 175 -13.63 -17.45 -6.04
N HIS A 176 -13.18 -18.47 -6.79
CA HIS A 176 -12.25 -18.28 -7.90
C HIS A 176 -12.90 -17.52 -9.07
N ALA A 177 -14.19 -17.74 -9.33
CA ALA A 177 -14.94 -17.02 -10.36
C ALA A 177 -15.27 -15.56 -9.96
N ASP A 178 -15.51 -15.30 -8.68
CA ASP A 178 -15.83 -13.97 -8.14
C ASP A 178 -14.58 -13.09 -7.99
N PHE A 179 -13.39 -13.70 -7.82
CA PHE A 179 -12.15 -12.97 -7.58
C PHE A 179 -11.81 -11.94 -8.69
N PRO A 180 -11.93 -12.27 -9.99
CA PRO A 180 -11.81 -11.30 -11.08
C PRO A 180 -12.87 -10.17 -11.03
N ALA A 181 -14.12 -10.49 -10.68
CA ALA A 181 -15.22 -9.50 -10.63
C ALA A 181 -15.02 -8.48 -9.50
N LEU A 182 -14.59 -8.95 -8.33
CA LEU A 182 -14.21 -8.10 -7.19
C LEU A 182 -13.02 -7.18 -7.53
N GLN A 183 -12.09 -7.64 -8.37
CA GLN A 183 -10.93 -6.86 -8.80
C GLN A 183 -11.29 -5.76 -9.80
N ALA A 184 -12.39 -5.94 -10.57
CA ALA A 184 -12.94 -4.95 -11.48
C ALA A 184 -13.84 -3.90 -10.79
N GLY A 185 -14.02 -3.97 -9.46
CA GLY A 185 -14.89 -3.07 -8.71
C GLY A 185 -16.38 -3.39 -8.83
N GLU A 186 -16.73 -4.52 -9.45
CA GLU A 186 -18.11 -5.02 -9.47
C GLU A 186 -18.40 -5.74 -8.15
N LEU A 187 -19.40 -5.25 -7.43
CA LEU A 187 -19.90 -5.95 -6.25
C LEU A 187 -20.54 -7.27 -6.73
N PRO A 188 -20.11 -8.43 -6.23
CA PRO A 188 -20.75 -9.68 -6.58
C PRO A 188 -22.23 -9.61 -6.19
N GLY A 189 -23.08 -10.16 -7.06
CA GLY A 189 -24.53 -10.17 -6.86
C GLY A 189 -24.93 -10.75 -5.49
N PRO A 190 -26.15 -10.44 -5.00
CA PRO A 190 -26.59 -10.87 -3.68
C PRO A 190 -26.43 -12.39 -3.52
N ARG A 191 -25.78 -12.81 -2.43
CA ARG A 191 -25.59 -14.22 -2.09
C ARG A 191 -26.96 -14.88 -2.01
N SER A 192 -27.30 -15.71 -2.98
CA SER A 192 -28.43 -16.62 -2.82
C SER A 192 -28.06 -17.62 -1.73
N ALA A 193 -28.87 -17.65 -0.67
CA ALA A 193 -28.72 -18.62 0.40
C ALA A 193 -28.96 -20.01 -0.18
N THR A 194 -27.89 -20.71 -0.57
CA THR A 194 -27.94 -22.16 -0.77
C THR A 194 -28.20 -22.78 0.59
N ALA A 195 -29.37 -23.41 0.73
CA ALA A 195 -29.81 -24.10 1.92
C ALA A 195 -28.73 -25.08 2.43
N GLU A 196 -28.46 -25.03 3.74
CA GLU A 196 -27.70 -26.05 4.45
C GLU A 196 -28.25 -27.43 4.12
N PRO A 197 -27.41 -28.41 3.71
CA PRO A 197 -27.86 -29.79 3.65
C PRO A 197 -28.13 -30.26 5.09
N ALA A 198 -29.39 -30.56 5.37
CA ALA A 198 -29.80 -31.17 6.63
C ALA A 198 -29.09 -32.53 6.82
N ARG A 199 -28.69 -32.80 8.07
CA ARG A 199 -28.07 -34.05 8.53
C ARG A 199 -28.91 -35.29 8.23
#